data_AF-A0A537I1W3-F1
#
_entry.id   AF-A0A537I1W3-F1
#
_cell.length_a   1.000
_cell.length_b   1.000
_cell.length_c   1.000
_cell.angle_alpha   90.00
_cell.angle_beta   90.00
_cell.angle_gamma   90.00
#
_symmetry.space_group_name_H-M   'P 1'
#
loop_
_entity.id
_entity.type
_entity.pdbx_description
1 polymer ?
#
loop_
_entity_poly.entity_id
_entity_poly.type
_entity_poly.pdbx_seq_one_letter_code
_entity_poly.pdbx_strand_id
1 'polypeptide(L)'
;MKITLSSIVFAVILISCNENKQGVKQSATLYDSSYKSASFPEQGRMEKIMQTFPIIDKIFKDYADSNHLPGVAYGLVVDGKLVYKGNIGYTDIDKKIPVTSSSLFRIASMSKSFATMAILKLRDEGKLNLDDPAYLYIPELKNLKYPTADAPHITIRHLMTHGAGFPEDNPWGDRQLADTDKDLIELIGKQLSFSNPPGIAYEYSNLGFALLGKIITTVSGMRYQDYIKKNILEPLGMKTTTYEYGDVAPDKLAHGYRWLNEKWNEETLLHDTKDGSWGAMGAMISSIDEFGNYMAFHLSAWPPNNAKDDGPIKRSSVREMHHPWRWNGFNPNYKYPSGRTCAVTSAYCYGLGWLKDCEGRTYIAHSGGLPGFGSQWRIMPDYGIGIVSFANRTYSPMGFVNLQILDTLIKIAGLQPMQLPASKILEQRKNDLMKVLPEWNNAEQSGIFAENFFPDYPIDTLKKYARDLYAKAGKIISVKEVKPENQLRGSFIIEGEKTNIEIYFTLSPENPPLIQEYHIKEIPKQ
;
A
#
# COMPACT_ATOMS: atom_id res chain seq x y z
N MET A 1 59.48 47.05 -47.33
CA MET A 1 58.00 47.10 -47.21
C MET A 1 57.45 45.71 -47.47
N LYS A 2 57.20 44.91 -46.43
CA LYS A 2 56.44 43.64 -46.48
C LYS A 2 56.24 43.09 -45.06
N ILE A 3 55.06 43.41 -44.54
CA ILE A 3 54.11 42.62 -43.73
C ILE A 3 54.68 41.49 -42.86
N THR A 4 54.51 41.72 -41.55
CA THR A 4 54.56 40.82 -40.40
C THR A 4 53.51 39.71 -40.48
N LEU A 5 53.88 38.46 -40.19
CA LEU A 5 52.99 37.44 -39.64
C LEU A 5 53.82 36.56 -38.68
N SER A 6 53.60 36.74 -37.38
CA SER A 6 54.17 35.89 -36.32
C SER A 6 53.13 34.85 -35.95
N SER A 7 53.41 33.58 -36.24
CA SER A 7 52.53 32.45 -35.95
C SER A 7 52.51 32.15 -34.44
N ILE A 8 51.34 32.28 -33.83
CA ILE A 8 51.07 31.85 -32.45
C ILE A 8 50.69 30.36 -32.50
N VAL A 9 51.48 29.53 -31.83
CA VAL A 9 51.21 28.11 -31.62
C VAL A 9 50.26 27.98 -30.43
N PHE A 10 49.02 27.54 -30.68
CA PHE A 10 48.06 27.17 -29.64
C PHE A 10 48.36 25.74 -29.16
N ALA A 11 48.86 25.61 -27.93
CA ALA A 11 48.95 24.33 -27.24
C ALA A 11 47.55 23.97 -26.68
N VAL A 12 46.93 22.93 -27.24
CA VAL A 12 45.67 22.37 -26.73
C VAL A 12 45.99 21.50 -25.52
N ILE A 13 45.66 21.99 -24.32
CA ILE A 13 45.70 21.20 -23.08
C ILE A 13 44.40 20.39 -23.02
N LEU A 14 44.50 19.08 -23.28
CA LEU A 14 43.42 18.12 -23.03
C LEU A 14 43.27 17.94 -21.51
N ILE A 15 42.35 18.67 -20.89
CA ILE A 15 41.93 18.43 -19.51
C ILE A 15 40.99 17.23 -19.53
N SER A 16 41.50 16.07 -19.12
CA SER A 16 40.69 14.90 -18.79
C SER A 16 39.86 15.22 -17.54
N CYS A 17 38.57 15.46 -17.72
CA CYS A 17 37.61 15.46 -16.61
C CYS A 17 37.40 14.02 -16.14
N ASN A 18 38.28 13.57 -15.25
CA ASN A 18 38.04 12.37 -14.45
C ASN A 18 37.09 12.79 -13.33
N GLU A 19 35.77 12.69 -13.57
CA GLU A 19 34.78 12.86 -12.52
C GLU A 19 35.03 11.80 -11.44
N ASN A 20 35.65 12.26 -10.35
CA ASN A 20 35.68 11.55 -9.08
C ASN A 20 34.23 11.34 -8.66
N LYS A 21 33.66 10.17 -9.00
CA LYS A 21 32.48 9.61 -8.35
C LYS A 21 32.87 9.30 -6.90
N GLN A 22 32.96 10.33 -6.08
CA GLN A 22 32.85 10.16 -4.64
C GLN A 22 31.45 9.59 -4.41
N GLY A 23 31.38 8.27 -4.21
CA GLY A 23 30.16 7.63 -3.78
C GLY A 23 29.62 8.39 -2.58
N VAL A 24 28.42 8.94 -2.72
CA VAL A 24 27.68 9.53 -1.60
C VAL A 24 27.60 8.43 -0.56
N LYS A 25 28.44 8.48 0.48
CA LYS A 25 28.30 7.63 1.65
C LYS A 25 26.94 7.96 2.23
N GLN A 26 25.98 7.08 1.99
CA GLN A 26 24.64 7.18 2.54
C GLN A 26 24.81 7.22 4.06
N SER A 27 24.62 8.41 4.66
CA SER A 27 24.68 8.57 6.11
C SER A 27 23.68 7.58 6.70
N ALA A 28 24.15 6.67 7.56
CA ALA A 28 23.25 5.76 8.25
C ALA A 28 22.26 6.61 9.06
N THR A 29 20.96 6.42 8.83
CA THR A 29 19.92 7.08 9.62
C THR A 29 20.06 6.62 11.06
N LEU A 30 20.27 7.55 11.99
CA LEU A 30 20.20 7.26 13.43
C LEU A 30 18.73 6.98 13.80
N TYR A 31 18.49 5.96 14.63
CA TYR A 31 17.16 5.58 15.09
C TYR A 31 17.17 5.23 16.58
N ASP A 32 16.01 5.36 17.24
CA ASP A 32 15.85 4.99 18.65
C ASP A 32 15.74 3.47 18.79
N SER A 33 16.78 2.84 19.35
CA SER A 33 16.81 1.40 19.61
C SER A 33 15.80 0.95 20.67
N SER A 34 15.23 1.88 21.45
CA SER A 34 14.23 1.60 22.48
C SER A 34 12.79 1.61 21.95
N TYR A 35 12.58 2.00 20.69
CA TYR A 35 11.27 1.99 20.05
C TYR A 35 10.66 0.57 20.06
N LYS A 36 9.43 0.48 20.57
CA LYS A 36 8.64 -0.75 20.56
C LYS A 36 7.53 -0.64 19.52
N SER A 37 7.53 -1.55 18.56
CA SER A 37 6.51 -1.62 17.53
C SER A 37 5.20 -2.20 18.08
N ALA A 38 4.10 -1.90 17.39
CA ALA A 38 2.82 -2.54 17.69
C ALA A 38 2.89 -4.07 17.54
N SER A 39 2.07 -4.78 18.29
CA SER A 39 2.01 -6.25 18.27
C SER A 39 0.59 -6.75 18.48
N PHE A 40 0.29 -7.96 18.01
CA PHE A 40 -1.00 -8.59 18.29
C PHE A 40 -1.14 -8.91 19.78
N PRO A 41 -2.26 -8.54 20.42
CA PRO A 41 -2.47 -8.81 21.85
C PRO A 41 -2.91 -10.27 22.11
N GLU A 42 -3.33 -10.99 21.07
CA GLU A 42 -4.03 -12.26 21.21
C GLU A 42 -3.06 -13.47 21.20
N GLN A 43 -3.25 -14.38 22.15
CA GLN A 43 -2.65 -15.72 22.10
C GLN A 43 -3.51 -16.65 21.22
N GLY A 44 -2.87 -17.66 20.62
CA GLY A 44 -3.58 -18.67 19.82
C GLY A 44 -4.22 -18.15 18.53
N ARG A 45 -3.76 -17.01 18.00
CA ARG A 45 -4.37 -16.34 16.84
C ARG A 45 -4.36 -17.24 15.60
N MET A 46 -3.28 -17.97 15.35
CA MET A 46 -3.18 -18.85 14.20
C MET A 46 -4.15 -20.01 14.28
N GLU A 47 -4.31 -20.61 15.46
CA GLU A 47 -5.23 -21.70 15.72
C GLU A 47 -6.67 -21.28 15.46
N LYS A 48 -7.06 -20.07 15.89
CA LYS A 48 -8.38 -19.49 15.60
C LYS A 48 -8.58 -19.26 14.09
N ILE A 49 -7.57 -18.77 13.37
CA ILE A 49 -7.64 -18.58 11.92
C ILE A 49 -7.79 -19.93 11.19
N MET A 50 -7.05 -20.96 11.59
CA MET A 50 -7.12 -22.28 10.96
C MET A 50 -8.52 -22.91 11.02
N GLN A 51 -9.29 -22.63 12.08
CA GLN A 51 -10.67 -23.11 12.22
C GLN A 51 -11.61 -22.56 11.15
N THR A 52 -11.22 -21.49 10.45
CA THR A 52 -12.03 -20.87 9.39
C THR A 52 -11.77 -21.45 8.00
N PHE A 53 -10.74 -22.28 7.80
CA PHE A 53 -10.36 -22.77 6.46
C PHE A 53 -11.49 -23.46 5.70
N PRO A 54 -12.29 -24.38 6.30
CA PRO A 54 -13.42 -24.99 5.60
C PRO A 54 -14.49 -23.97 5.17
N ILE A 55 -14.62 -22.86 5.92
CA ILE A 55 -15.56 -21.78 5.59
C ILE A 55 -15.06 -21.00 4.37
N ILE A 56 -13.74 -20.76 4.29
CA ILE A 56 -13.12 -20.12 3.12
C ILE A 56 -13.39 -20.96 1.86
N ASP A 57 -13.17 -22.27 1.93
CA ASP A 57 -13.43 -23.17 0.80
C ASP A 57 -14.88 -23.11 0.34
N LYS A 58 -15.80 -23.17 1.31
CA LYS A 58 -17.23 -23.11 1.03
C LYS A 58 -17.61 -21.79 0.36
N ILE A 59 -17.12 -20.66 0.88
CA ILE A 59 -17.40 -19.34 0.31
C ILE A 59 -16.91 -19.25 -1.13
N PHE A 60 -15.67 -19.70 -1.41
CA PHE A 60 -15.15 -19.69 -2.78
C PHE A 60 -15.90 -20.65 -3.71
N LYS A 61 -16.29 -21.83 -3.22
CA LYS A 61 -17.06 -22.79 -4.00
C LYS A 61 -18.42 -22.21 -4.40
N ASP A 62 -19.18 -21.73 -3.43
CA ASP A 62 -20.50 -21.14 -3.67
C ASP A 62 -20.39 -19.93 -4.62
N TYR A 63 -19.32 -19.13 -4.47
CA TYR A 63 -19.04 -18.00 -5.35
C TYR A 63 -18.68 -18.41 -6.77
N ALA A 64 -17.84 -19.44 -6.94
CA ALA A 64 -17.44 -19.96 -8.25
C ALA A 64 -18.64 -20.51 -9.02
N ASP A 65 -19.47 -21.32 -8.35
CA ASP A 65 -20.69 -21.90 -8.91
C ASP A 65 -21.67 -20.79 -9.35
N SER A 66 -21.92 -19.80 -8.48
CA SER A 66 -22.86 -18.70 -8.76
C SER A 66 -22.40 -17.76 -9.90
N ASN A 67 -21.10 -17.71 -10.17
CA ASN A 67 -20.51 -16.81 -11.17
C ASN A 67 -20.00 -17.53 -12.43
N HIS A 68 -20.28 -18.82 -12.56
CA HIS A 68 -19.84 -19.67 -13.68
C HIS A 68 -18.32 -19.60 -13.90
N LEU A 69 -17.54 -19.60 -12.81
CA LEU A 69 -16.08 -19.55 -12.86
C LEU A 69 -15.53 -20.95 -13.19
N PRO A 70 -14.86 -21.15 -14.35
CA PRO A 70 -14.41 -22.48 -14.73
C PRO A 70 -13.22 -22.96 -13.89
N GLY A 71 -12.42 -22.03 -13.38
CA GLY A 71 -11.29 -22.29 -12.51
C GLY A 71 -11.04 -21.12 -11.56
N VAL A 72 -10.69 -21.43 -10.31
CA VAL A 72 -10.33 -20.45 -9.28
C VAL A 72 -9.14 -20.97 -8.49
N ALA A 73 -8.16 -20.12 -8.22
CA ALA A 73 -7.10 -20.36 -7.25
C ALA A 73 -7.14 -19.26 -6.19
N TYR A 74 -6.91 -19.58 -4.92
CA TYR A 74 -6.88 -18.59 -3.85
C TYR A 74 -5.89 -18.95 -2.73
N GLY A 75 -5.45 -17.93 -1.99
CA GLY A 75 -4.50 -18.07 -0.90
C GLY A 75 -4.68 -17.03 0.19
N LEU A 76 -4.52 -17.46 1.44
CA LEU A 76 -4.54 -16.63 2.64
C LEU A 76 -3.12 -16.44 3.17
N VAL A 77 -2.68 -15.20 3.25
CA VAL A 77 -1.43 -14.80 3.88
C VAL A 77 -1.73 -14.29 5.29
N VAL A 78 -0.99 -14.80 6.27
CA VAL A 78 -1.06 -14.37 7.66
C VAL A 78 0.35 -14.20 8.19
N ASP A 79 0.62 -13.03 8.77
CA ASP A 79 1.88 -12.66 9.41
C ASP A 79 3.11 -12.98 8.54
N GLY A 80 3.00 -12.64 7.26
CA GLY A 80 4.07 -12.81 6.27
C GLY A 80 4.20 -14.22 5.68
N LYS A 81 3.25 -15.13 5.92
CA LYS A 81 3.29 -16.50 5.38
C LYS A 81 2.00 -16.86 4.65
N LEU A 82 2.11 -17.53 3.50
CA LEU A 82 0.96 -18.18 2.86
C LEU A 82 0.58 -19.42 3.69
N VAL A 83 -0.46 -19.30 4.52
CA VAL A 83 -0.85 -20.34 5.50
C VAL A 83 -1.96 -21.24 5.00
N TYR A 84 -2.72 -20.79 4.00
CA TYR A 84 -3.79 -21.57 3.40
C TYR A 84 -3.90 -21.32 1.91
N LYS A 85 -4.26 -22.35 1.16
CA LYS A 85 -4.45 -22.29 -0.29
C LYS A 85 -5.49 -23.30 -0.72
N GLY A 86 -6.30 -22.91 -1.69
CA GLY A 86 -7.32 -23.77 -2.27
C GLY A 86 -7.51 -23.47 -3.75
N ASN A 87 -8.25 -24.35 -4.40
CA ASN A 87 -8.51 -24.30 -5.83
C ASN A 87 -9.88 -24.92 -6.15
N ILE A 88 -10.42 -24.53 -7.30
CA ILE A 88 -11.69 -25.02 -7.85
C ILE A 88 -11.50 -25.16 -9.36
N GLY A 89 -12.06 -26.22 -9.95
CA GLY A 89 -12.24 -26.34 -11.39
C GLY A 89 -10.94 -26.54 -12.18
N TYR A 90 -10.89 -25.99 -13.39
CA TYR A 90 -9.89 -26.31 -14.41
C TYR A 90 -9.18 -25.08 -14.98
N THR A 91 -7.89 -25.22 -15.27
CA THR A 91 -7.09 -24.27 -16.06
C THR A 91 -7.41 -24.39 -17.55
N ASP A 92 -7.69 -25.60 -18.01
CA ASP A 92 -8.13 -25.95 -19.37
C ASP A 92 -9.37 -26.86 -19.25
N ILE A 93 -10.53 -26.37 -19.69
CA ILE A 93 -11.83 -27.06 -19.58
C ILE A 93 -11.85 -28.32 -20.46
N ASP A 94 -11.33 -28.23 -21.68
CA ASP A 94 -11.41 -29.30 -22.68
C ASP A 94 -10.51 -30.48 -22.28
N LYS A 95 -9.29 -30.17 -21.83
CA LYS A 95 -8.33 -31.18 -21.35
C LYS A 95 -8.54 -31.57 -19.88
N LYS A 96 -9.45 -30.89 -19.18
CA LYS A 96 -9.72 -31.08 -17.74
C LYS A 96 -8.46 -30.99 -16.88
N ILE A 97 -7.58 -30.04 -17.17
CA ILE A 97 -6.37 -29.82 -16.37
C ILE A 97 -6.78 -29.09 -15.09
N PRO A 98 -6.62 -29.68 -13.89
CA PRO A 98 -7.12 -29.08 -12.66
C PRO A 98 -6.35 -27.81 -12.30
N VAL A 99 -7.05 -26.86 -11.65
CA VAL A 99 -6.37 -25.71 -11.03
C VAL A 99 -5.56 -26.17 -9.83
N THR A 100 -4.36 -25.62 -9.68
CA THR A 100 -3.52 -25.77 -8.48
C THR A 100 -3.08 -24.40 -7.99
N SER A 101 -2.52 -24.31 -6.78
CA SER A 101 -1.91 -23.05 -6.29
C SER A 101 -0.73 -22.58 -7.14
N SER A 102 -0.10 -23.50 -7.88
CA SER A 102 1.04 -23.26 -8.77
C SER A 102 0.61 -22.96 -10.22
N SER A 103 -0.68 -23.06 -10.53
CA SER A 103 -1.20 -22.69 -11.85
C SER A 103 -1.02 -21.19 -12.09
N LEU A 104 -0.64 -20.84 -13.31
CA LEU A 104 -0.22 -19.51 -13.71
C LEU A 104 -1.36 -18.81 -14.44
N PHE A 105 -1.91 -17.77 -13.80
CA PHE A 105 -3.03 -16.97 -14.30
C PHE A 105 -2.53 -15.58 -14.72
N ARG A 106 -3.12 -15.02 -15.78
CA ARG A 106 -2.98 -13.59 -16.04
C ARG A 106 -3.61 -12.81 -14.88
N ILE A 107 -2.82 -12.00 -14.18
CA ILE A 107 -3.28 -11.23 -13.01
C ILE A 107 -3.74 -9.81 -13.36
N ALA A 108 -3.73 -9.45 -14.66
CA ALA A 108 -4.26 -8.20 -15.16
C ALA A 108 -3.68 -7.00 -14.38
N SER A 109 -4.52 -6.01 -14.07
CA SER A 109 -4.13 -4.75 -13.44
C SER A 109 -3.44 -4.83 -12.08
N MET A 110 -3.38 -6.00 -11.43
CA MET A 110 -2.49 -6.21 -10.28
C MET A 110 -1.01 -5.94 -10.62
N SER A 111 -0.64 -6.08 -11.91
CA SER A 111 0.68 -5.74 -12.48
C SER A 111 1.13 -4.31 -12.18
N LYS A 112 0.18 -3.37 -12.08
CA LYS A 112 0.43 -1.94 -11.85
C LYS A 112 1.26 -1.67 -10.60
N SER A 113 0.99 -2.41 -9.53
CA SER A 113 1.71 -2.25 -8.26
C SER A 113 3.21 -2.60 -8.37
N PHE A 114 3.59 -3.47 -9.30
CA PHE A 114 5.00 -3.78 -9.57
C PHE A 114 5.71 -2.65 -10.32
N ALA A 115 5.01 -2.00 -11.26
CA ALA A 115 5.53 -0.82 -11.96
C ALA A 115 5.78 0.33 -10.98
N THR A 116 4.84 0.60 -10.06
CA THR A 116 5.03 1.66 -9.06
C THR A 116 6.12 1.32 -8.05
N MET A 117 6.25 0.05 -7.64
CA MET A 117 7.37 -0.41 -6.82
C MET A 117 8.72 -0.20 -7.51
N ALA A 118 8.82 -0.47 -8.81
CA ALA A 118 10.02 -0.24 -9.61
C ALA A 118 10.38 1.25 -9.71
N ILE A 119 9.39 2.13 -9.88
CA ILE A 119 9.60 3.58 -9.86
C ILE A 119 10.13 4.04 -8.50
N LEU A 120 9.56 3.54 -7.39
CA LEU A 120 10.06 3.86 -6.05
C LEU A 120 11.48 3.33 -5.81
N LYS A 121 11.81 2.15 -6.36
CA LYS A 121 13.18 1.64 -6.34
C LYS A 121 14.15 2.58 -7.06
N LEU A 122 13.82 3.01 -8.27
CA LEU A 122 14.63 3.94 -9.06
C LEU A 122 14.79 5.29 -8.35
N ARG A 123 13.73 5.77 -7.69
CA ARG A 123 13.77 6.97 -6.84
C ARG A 123 14.70 6.79 -5.63
N ASP A 124 14.58 5.68 -4.91
CA ASP A 124 15.41 5.40 -3.73
C ASP A 124 16.90 5.27 -4.11
N GLU A 125 17.19 4.91 -5.36
CA GLU A 125 18.52 4.91 -5.99
C GLU A 125 18.96 6.29 -6.51
N GLY A 126 18.14 7.32 -6.38
CA GLY A 126 18.42 8.70 -6.82
C GLY A 126 18.36 8.92 -8.33
N LYS A 127 17.73 8.03 -9.10
CA LYS A 127 17.70 8.08 -10.57
C LYS A 127 16.55 8.93 -11.14
N LEU A 128 15.51 9.20 -10.35
CA LEU A 128 14.37 10.03 -10.71
C LEU A 128 13.72 10.63 -9.45
N ASN A 129 12.93 11.69 -9.61
CA ASN A 129 11.99 12.16 -8.59
C ASN A 129 10.55 11.93 -9.03
N LEU A 130 9.65 11.71 -8.08
CA LEU A 130 8.24 11.46 -8.41
C LEU A 130 7.54 12.69 -8.98
N ASP A 131 8.01 13.89 -8.66
CA ASP A 131 7.43 15.15 -9.15
C ASP A 131 8.11 15.68 -10.41
N ASP A 132 9.05 14.91 -10.97
CA ASP A 132 9.64 15.25 -12.26
C ASP A 132 8.57 15.23 -13.36
N PRO A 133 8.57 16.20 -14.28
CA PRO A 133 7.78 16.13 -15.49
C PRO A 133 8.13 14.88 -16.30
N ALA A 134 7.13 14.10 -16.70
CA ALA A 134 7.30 12.86 -17.43
C ALA A 134 8.02 13.06 -18.78
N TYR A 135 7.94 14.26 -19.38
CA TYR A 135 8.64 14.56 -20.63
C TYR A 135 10.17 14.52 -20.50
N LEU A 136 10.74 14.57 -19.29
CA LEU A 136 12.18 14.39 -19.09
C LEU A 136 12.63 12.97 -19.43
N TYR A 137 11.71 12.00 -19.40
CA TYR A 137 11.95 10.58 -19.64
C TYR A 137 11.28 10.06 -20.92
N ILE A 138 10.27 10.78 -21.40
CA ILE A 138 9.56 10.54 -22.67
C ILE A 138 9.45 11.87 -23.42
N PRO A 139 10.49 12.30 -24.17
CA PRO A 139 10.58 13.64 -24.75
C PRO A 139 9.37 14.07 -25.60
N GLU A 140 8.68 13.12 -26.23
CA GLU A 140 7.50 13.33 -27.06
C GLU A 140 6.33 13.95 -26.26
N LEU A 141 6.26 13.73 -24.95
CA LEU A 141 5.25 14.34 -24.08
C LEU A 141 5.39 15.87 -23.98
N LYS A 142 6.57 16.44 -24.31
CA LYS A 142 6.80 17.89 -24.26
C LYS A 142 5.90 18.66 -25.23
N ASN A 143 5.47 18.00 -26.31
CA ASN A 143 4.68 18.60 -27.38
C ASN A 143 3.17 18.38 -27.24
N LEU A 144 2.70 17.88 -26.08
CA LEU A 144 1.29 17.70 -25.82
C LEU A 144 0.56 19.04 -25.65
N LYS A 145 -0.63 19.11 -26.24
CA LYS A 145 -1.60 20.18 -25.99
C LYS A 145 -2.43 19.83 -24.76
N TYR A 146 -2.19 20.55 -23.67
CA TYR A 146 -2.94 20.41 -22.43
C TYR A 146 -4.32 21.07 -22.51
N PRO A 147 -5.30 20.63 -21.69
CA PRO A 147 -6.68 21.12 -21.78
C PRO A 147 -6.87 22.59 -21.37
N THR A 148 -5.97 23.15 -20.55
CA THR A 148 -5.99 24.56 -20.12
C THR A 148 -4.59 25.15 -20.12
N ALA A 149 -4.48 26.49 -20.15
CA ALA A 149 -3.20 27.19 -20.18
C ALA A 149 -2.41 27.09 -18.86
N ASP A 150 -3.09 26.85 -17.74
CA ASP A 150 -2.55 26.69 -16.39
C ASP A 150 -2.34 25.22 -15.99
N ALA A 151 -2.69 24.28 -16.86
CA ALA A 151 -2.48 22.86 -16.61
C ALA A 151 -1.00 22.56 -16.36
N PRO A 152 -0.63 21.91 -15.24
CA PRO A 152 0.75 21.51 -15.02
C PRO A 152 1.14 20.38 -15.99
N HIS A 153 2.43 20.25 -16.25
CA HIS A 153 2.94 19.07 -16.96
C HIS A 153 2.61 17.79 -16.17
N ILE A 154 2.39 16.69 -16.90
CA ILE A 154 2.20 15.37 -16.28
C ILE A 154 3.49 15.01 -15.54
N THR A 155 3.39 14.65 -14.25
CA THR A 155 4.52 14.15 -13.46
C THR A 155 4.47 12.63 -13.33
N ILE A 156 5.56 12.02 -12.88
CA ILE A 156 5.59 10.58 -12.55
C ILE A 156 4.52 10.26 -11.48
N ARG A 157 4.38 11.11 -10.46
CA ARG A 157 3.36 10.95 -9.40
C ARG A 157 1.96 11.00 -9.98
N HIS A 158 1.69 11.85 -10.98
CA HIS A 158 0.40 11.88 -11.67
C HIS A 158 0.07 10.54 -12.33
N LEU A 159 1.04 9.91 -12.99
CA LEU A 159 0.88 8.60 -13.62
C LEU A 159 0.63 7.49 -12.59
N MET A 160 1.42 7.44 -11.51
CA MET A 160 1.31 6.41 -10.45
C MET A 160 -0.02 6.43 -9.71
N THR A 161 -0.71 7.58 -9.72
CA THR A 161 -1.91 7.84 -8.92
C THR A 161 -3.18 8.01 -9.76
N HIS A 162 -3.13 7.79 -11.09
CA HIS A 162 -4.26 8.03 -11.98
C HIS A 162 -4.79 9.47 -11.94
N GLY A 163 -3.89 10.47 -11.96
CA GLY A 163 -4.27 11.87 -12.11
C GLY A 163 -3.47 12.59 -13.18
N ALA A 164 -3.09 11.87 -14.22
CA ALA A 164 -2.51 12.47 -15.43
C ALA A 164 -3.56 13.20 -16.28
N GLY A 165 -4.86 13.02 -15.98
CA GLY A 165 -5.96 13.68 -16.70
C GLY A 165 -6.46 12.92 -17.93
N PHE A 166 -5.94 11.72 -18.19
CA PHE A 166 -6.41 10.83 -19.26
C PHE A 166 -7.81 10.28 -18.98
N PRO A 167 -8.57 9.92 -20.03
CA PRO A 167 -9.86 9.28 -19.87
C PRO A 167 -9.76 7.86 -19.29
N GLU A 168 -10.84 7.42 -18.65
CA GLU A 168 -11.06 6.00 -18.34
C GLU A 168 -10.98 5.16 -19.62
N ASP A 169 -10.03 4.24 -19.64
CA ASP A 169 -9.59 3.57 -20.87
C ASP A 169 -9.65 2.04 -20.80
N ASN A 170 -10.17 1.44 -19.72
CA ASN A 170 -10.14 -0.03 -19.52
C ASN A 170 -10.50 -0.86 -20.78
N PRO A 171 -11.68 -0.71 -21.43
CA PRO A 171 -12.02 -1.55 -22.58
C PRO A 171 -11.08 -1.39 -23.79
N TRP A 172 -10.49 -0.21 -23.96
CA TRP A 172 -9.56 0.09 -25.05
C TRP A 172 -8.14 -0.36 -24.69
N GLY A 173 -7.67 -0.01 -23.49
CA GLY A 173 -6.35 -0.34 -22.97
C GLY A 173 -6.12 -1.85 -22.92
N ASP A 174 -7.10 -2.64 -22.51
CA ASP A 174 -7.04 -4.11 -22.48
C ASP A 174 -6.67 -4.74 -23.84
N ARG A 175 -6.87 -4.01 -24.95
CA ARG A 175 -6.53 -4.47 -26.31
C ARG A 175 -5.12 -4.09 -26.76
N GLN A 176 -4.42 -3.23 -26.01
CA GLN A 176 -3.08 -2.73 -26.35
C GLN A 176 -1.95 -3.51 -25.68
N LEU A 177 -2.22 -4.64 -25.03
CA LEU A 177 -1.14 -5.45 -24.40
C LEU A 177 -0.08 -5.91 -25.41
N ALA A 178 -0.47 -6.10 -26.67
CA ALA A 178 0.42 -6.49 -27.77
C ALA A 178 1.02 -5.30 -28.53
N ASP A 179 0.76 -4.06 -28.11
CA ASP A 179 1.35 -2.88 -28.74
C ASP A 179 2.83 -2.73 -28.36
N THR A 180 3.62 -2.21 -29.29
CA THR A 180 5.05 -1.92 -29.08
C THR A 180 5.27 -0.54 -28.49
N ASP A 181 6.50 -0.27 -28.05
CA ASP A 181 6.90 1.09 -27.68
C ASP A 181 6.78 2.08 -28.85
N LYS A 182 6.97 1.61 -30.09
CA LYS A 182 6.77 2.44 -31.28
C LYS A 182 5.32 2.89 -31.40
N ASP A 183 4.36 1.99 -31.17
CA ASP A 183 2.93 2.30 -31.24
C ASP A 183 2.54 3.32 -30.16
N LEU A 184 3.10 3.19 -28.95
CA LEU A 184 2.91 4.16 -27.88
C LEU A 184 3.44 5.55 -28.26
N ILE A 185 4.64 5.65 -28.83
CA ILE A 185 5.21 6.94 -29.26
C ILE A 185 4.40 7.53 -30.41
N GLU A 186 3.93 6.72 -31.35
CA GLU A 186 3.10 7.18 -32.46
C GLU A 186 1.73 7.70 -31.98
N LEU A 187 1.15 7.06 -30.96
CA LEU A 187 -0.05 7.53 -30.27
C LEU A 187 0.17 8.90 -29.63
N ILE A 188 1.27 9.09 -28.88
CA ILE A 188 1.62 10.38 -28.26
C ILE A 188 1.79 11.46 -29.34
N GLY A 189 2.45 11.13 -30.46
CA GLY A 189 2.68 12.03 -31.58
C GLY A 189 1.38 12.52 -32.25
N LYS A 190 0.31 11.73 -32.19
CA LYS A 190 -1.04 12.10 -32.65
C LYS A 190 -1.80 13.00 -31.68
N GLN A 191 -1.15 13.41 -30.57
CA GLN A 191 -1.74 14.07 -29.40
C GLN A 191 -2.61 13.13 -28.57
N LEU A 192 -2.70 13.42 -27.27
CA LEU A 192 -3.52 12.69 -26.32
C LEU A 192 -4.73 13.53 -25.94
N SER A 193 -5.88 12.87 -25.81
CA SER A 193 -7.09 13.49 -25.27
C SER A 193 -7.04 13.49 -23.75
N PHE A 194 -7.52 14.58 -23.15
CA PHE A 194 -7.63 14.75 -21.70
C PHE A 194 -9.09 14.87 -21.30
N SER A 195 -9.51 14.09 -20.31
CA SER A 195 -10.77 14.31 -19.59
C SER A 195 -10.65 15.47 -18.60
N ASN A 196 -9.46 15.64 -18.01
CA ASN A 196 -9.21 16.58 -16.93
C ASN A 196 -7.82 17.22 -17.04
N PRO A 197 -7.61 18.46 -16.54
CA PRO A 197 -6.26 18.96 -16.29
C PRO A 197 -5.50 18.03 -15.32
N PRO A 198 -4.21 17.72 -15.56
CA PRO A 198 -3.43 16.87 -14.68
C PRO A 198 -3.42 17.39 -13.24
N GLY A 199 -3.48 16.48 -12.28
CA GLY A 199 -3.41 16.79 -10.85
C GLY A 199 -4.76 17.04 -10.17
N ILE A 200 -5.84 17.36 -10.90
CA ILE A 200 -7.12 17.81 -10.31
C ILE A 200 -8.04 16.65 -9.90
N ALA A 201 -8.14 15.59 -10.71
CA ALA A 201 -9.10 14.51 -10.49
C ALA A 201 -8.42 13.14 -10.50
N TYR A 202 -9.10 12.16 -9.90
CA TYR A 202 -8.82 10.74 -10.12
C TYR A 202 -9.61 10.24 -11.33
N GLU A 203 -8.92 9.67 -12.31
CA GLU A 203 -9.55 8.95 -13.42
C GLU A 203 -8.59 7.83 -13.86
N TYR A 204 -9.04 6.59 -13.73
CA TYR A 204 -8.21 5.42 -13.94
C TYR A 204 -7.77 5.34 -15.41
N SER A 205 -6.49 5.06 -15.64
CA SER A 205 -5.95 4.98 -17.00
C SER A 205 -4.78 4.01 -17.08
N ASN A 206 -4.91 3.05 -18.00
CA ASN A 206 -3.90 2.11 -18.41
C ASN A 206 -2.77 2.79 -19.19
N LEU A 207 -3.09 3.79 -20.03
CA LEU A 207 -2.08 4.60 -20.73
C LEU A 207 -1.08 5.21 -19.73
N GLY A 208 -1.57 5.69 -18.59
CA GLY A 208 -0.70 6.20 -17.52
C GLY A 208 0.35 5.18 -17.05
N PHE A 209 -0.02 3.90 -16.98
CA PHE A 209 0.88 2.81 -16.58
C PHE A 209 1.78 2.32 -17.71
N ALA A 210 1.33 2.38 -18.97
CA ALA A 210 2.21 2.16 -20.12
C ALA A 210 3.34 3.20 -20.15
N LEU A 211 3.04 4.48 -19.87
CA LEU A 211 4.07 5.52 -19.73
C LEU A 211 5.03 5.24 -18.57
N LEU A 212 4.56 4.69 -17.43
CA LEU A 212 5.46 4.26 -16.36
C LEU A 212 6.38 3.11 -16.78
N GLY A 213 5.87 2.14 -17.55
CA GLY A 213 6.69 1.09 -18.16
C GLY A 213 7.82 1.69 -19.02
N LYS A 214 7.48 2.70 -19.82
CA LYS A 214 8.46 3.39 -20.68
C LYS A 214 9.49 4.15 -19.87
N ILE A 215 9.08 4.86 -18.82
CA ILE A 215 9.98 5.57 -17.90
C ILE A 215 10.96 4.59 -17.24
N ILE A 216 10.49 3.44 -16.75
CA ILE A 216 11.36 2.41 -16.18
C ILE A 216 12.39 1.96 -17.21
N THR A 217 11.97 1.70 -18.44
CA THR A 217 12.90 1.32 -19.53
C THR A 217 13.95 2.40 -19.78
N THR A 218 13.54 3.66 -19.94
CA THR A 218 14.45 4.78 -20.18
C THR A 218 15.43 4.98 -19.04
N VAL A 219 14.96 5.02 -17.79
CA VAL A 219 15.80 5.34 -16.62
C VAL A 219 16.74 4.19 -16.25
N SER A 220 16.29 2.95 -16.40
CA SER A 220 17.11 1.78 -16.05
C SER A 220 18.07 1.35 -17.16
N GLY A 221 17.77 1.67 -18.42
CA GLY A 221 18.45 1.11 -19.60
C GLY A 221 18.17 -0.37 -19.83
N MET A 222 17.18 -0.95 -19.12
CA MET A 222 16.75 -2.34 -19.25
C MET A 222 15.33 -2.39 -19.82
N ARG A 223 14.98 -3.46 -20.52
CA ARG A 223 13.57 -3.72 -20.87
C ARG A 223 12.74 -3.81 -19.58
N TYR A 224 11.52 -3.25 -19.59
CA TYR A 224 10.64 -3.21 -18.43
C TYR A 224 10.51 -4.57 -17.73
N GLN A 225 10.20 -5.63 -18.48
CA GLN A 225 10.01 -6.99 -17.99
C GLN A 225 11.28 -7.52 -17.32
N ASP A 226 12.44 -7.28 -17.94
CA ASP A 226 13.74 -7.71 -17.42
C ASP A 226 14.10 -6.94 -16.14
N TYR A 227 13.76 -5.65 -16.06
CA TYR A 227 13.95 -4.85 -14.85
C TYR A 227 13.08 -5.36 -13.70
N ILE A 228 11.78 -5.60 -13.93
CA ILE A 228 10.86 -6.12 -12.92
C ILE A 228 11.31 -7.49 -12.43
N LYS A 229 11.67 -8.39 -13.34
CA LYS A 229 12.15 -9.73 -13.00
C LYS A 229 13.36 -9.67 -12.08
N LYS A 230 14.42 -8.97 -12.50
CA LYS A 230 15.68 -8.88 -11.76
C LYS A 230 15.56 -8.15 -10.42
N ASN A 231 14.80 -7.06 -10.39
CA ASN A 231 14.85 -6.12 -9.26
C ASN A 231 13.71 -6.29 -8.27
N ILE A 232 12.62 -6.95 -8.66
CA ILE A 232 11.44 -7.14 -7.82
C ILE A 232 11.11 -8.63 -7.65
N LEU A 233 10.94 -9.38 -8.74
CA LEU A 233 10.46 -10.77 -8.67
C LEU A 233 11.50 -11.73 -8.08
N GLU A 234 12.75 -11.68 -8.56
CA GLU A 234 13.84 -12.53 -8.07
C GLU A 234 14.13 -12.33 -6.57
N PRO A 235 14.25 -11.09 -6.04
CA PRO A 235 14.39 -10.86 -4.60
C PRO A 235 13.23 -11.39 -3.76
N LEU A 236 12.03 -11.47 -4.34
CA LEU A 236 10.82 -12.00 -3.68
C LEU A 236 10.61 -13.50 -3.94
N GLY A 237 11.54 -14.16 -4.63
CA GLY A 237 11.44 -15.58 -4.95
C GLY A 237 10.29 -15.94 -5.92
N MET A 238 9.81 -14.98 -6.71
CA MET A 238 8.75 -15.16 -7.71
C MET A 238 9.36 -15.61 -9.06
N LYS A 239 9.84 -16.84 -9.12
CA LYS A 239 10.70 -17.35 -10.21
C LYS A 239 9.95 -17.72 -11.48
N THR A 240 8.68 -18.12 -11.35
CA THR A 240 7.83 -18.58 -12.47
C THR A 240 6.89 -17.49 -12.96
N THR A 241 6.72 -16.42 -12.19
CA THR A 241 6.01 -15.21 -12.61
C THR A 241 6.67 -14.60 -13.84
N THR A 242 5.88 -14.36 -14.89
CA THR A 242 6.34 -13.88 -16.20
C THR A 242 5.33 -12.91 -16.83
N TYR A 243 5.64 -12.40 -18.01
CA TYR A 243 4.75 -11.54 -18.81
C TYR A 243 4.26 -12.21 -20.09
N GLU A 244 5.04 -13.15 -20.65
CA GLU A 244 4.71 -13.83 -21.88
C GLU A 244 4.17 -15.25 -21.60
N TYR A 245 2.97 -15.53 -22.11
CA TYR A 245 2.32 -16.82 -21.87
C TYR A 245 3.00 -17.97 -22.62
N GLY A 246 3.68 -17.68 -23.74
CA GLY A 246 4.48 -18.65 -24.48
C GLY A 246 5.68 -19.21 -23.69
N ASP A 247 6.11 -18.53 -22.62
CA ASP A 247 7.15 -19.01 -21.71
C ASP A 247 6.61 -19.96 -20.63
N VAL A 248 5.28 -20.12 -20.56
CA VAL A 248 4.61 -20.94 -19.54
C VAL A 248 4.35 -22.34 -20.06
N ALA A 249 4.68 -23.35 -19.26
CA ALA A 249 4.38 -24.74 -19.58
C ALA A 249 2.86 -24.94 -19.80
N PRO A 250 2.41 -25.65 -20.85
CA PRO A 250 0.99 -25.79 -21.16
C PRO A 250 0.12 -26.39 -20.04
N ASP A 251 0.68 -27.24 -19.19
CA ASP A 251 0.01 -27.85 -18.04
C ASP A 251 -0.07 -26.93 -16.81
N LYS A 252 0.58 -25.76 -16.88
CA LYS A 252 0.58 -24.73 -15.83
C LYS A 252 -0.23 -23.49 -16.20
N LEU A 253 -0.31 -23.16 -17.49
CA LEU A 253 -1.01 -21.97 -17.97
C LEU A 253 -2.52 -22.13 -17.78
N ALA A 254 -3.15 -21.15 -17.12
CA ALA A 254 -4.60 -21.02 -17.12
C ALA A 254 -5.06 -20.40 -18.45
N HIS A 255 -5.94 -21.11 -19.16
CA HIS A 255 -6.63 -20.59 -20.33
C HIS A 255 -7.77 -19.71 -19.87
N GLY A 256 -8.00 -18.59 -20.57
CA GLY A 256 -9.03 -17.61 -20.22
C GLY A 256 -10.35 -17.89 -20.91
N TYR A 257 -11.47 -17.69 -20.23
CA TYR A 257 -12.80 -17.97 -20.78
C TYR A 257 -13.77 -16.78 -20.67
N ARG A 258 -14.82 -16.82 -21.49
CA ARG A 258 -16.02 -15.99 -21.36
C ARG A 258 -17.25 -16.88 -21.30
N TRP A 259 -18.15 -16.56 -20.37
CA TRP A 259 -19.47 -17.18 -20.31
C TRP A 259 -20.43 -16.42 -21.25
N LEU A 260 -20.83 -17.05 -22.36
CA LEU A 260 -21.80 -16.52 -23.32
C LEU A 260 -22.72 -17.64 -23.77
N ASN A 261 -24.03 -17.35 -23.90
CA ASN A 261 -25.03 -18.30 -24.39
C ASN A 261 -24.96 -19.66 -23.65
N GLU A 262 -24.83 -19.60 -22.32
CA GLU A 262 -24.74 -20.76 -21.43
C GLU A 262 -23.56 -21.71 -21.71
N LYS A 263 -22.48 -21.17 -22.30
CA LYS A 263 -21.26 -21.92 -22.62
C LYS A 263 -20.02 -21.12 -22.27
N TRP A 264 -18.96 -21.83 -21.89
CA TRP A 264 -17.61 -21.25 -21.82
C TRP A 264 -17.02 -21.20 -23.22
N ASN A 265 -16.58 -20.01 -23.62
CA ASN A 265 -15.89 -19.74 -24.87
C ASN A 265 -14.48 -19.30 -24.51
N GLU A 266 -13.47 -19.94 -25.08
CA GLU A 266 -12.09 -19.58 -24.82
C GLU A 266 -11.75 -18.20 -25.42
N GLU A 267 -11.01 -17.39 -24.66
CA GLU A 267 -10.54 -16.07 -25.06
C GLU A 267 -9.07 -16.15 -25.44
N THR A 268 -8.71 -15.55 -26.57
CA THR A 268 -7.31 -15.48 -27.00
C THR A 268 -6.51 -14.57 -26.06
N LEU A 269 -5.41 -15.09 -25.53
CA LEU A 269 -4.45 -14.28 -24.79
C LEU A 269 -3.64 -13.42 -25.76
N LEU A 270 -3.52 -12.13 -25.46
CA LEU A 270 -2.58 -11.26 -26.16
C LEU A 270 -1.15 -11.54 -25.69
N HIS A 271 -0.22 -11.49 -26.63
CA HIS A 271 1.21 -11.50 -26.33
C HIS A 271 1.63 -10.21 -25.64
N ASP A 272 2.64 -10.31 -24.77
CA ASP A 272 3.38 -9.14 -24.31
C ASP A 272 4.57 -8.94 -25.26
N THR A 273 4.70 -7.75 -25.85
CA THR A 273 5.81 -7.51 -26.78
C THR A 273 7.11 -7.33 -26.03
N LYS A 274 8.21 -7.79 -26.65
CA LYS A 274 9.53 -7.74 -25.99
C LYS A 274 9.95 -6.31 -25.64
N ASP A 275 9.58 -5.33 -26.46
CA ASP A 275 9.87 -3.91 -26.27
C ASP A 275 8.70 -3.12 -25.69
N GLY A 276 7.56 -3.75 -25.41
CA GLY A 276 6.32 -3.05 -25.05
C GLY A 276 6.26 -2.64 -23.59
N SER A 277 6.05 -1.34 -23.37
CA SER A 277 5.76 -0.80 -22.04
C SER A 277 4.34 -1.09 -21.56
N TRP A 278 3.44 -1.53 -22.43
CA TRP A 278 2.04 -1.88 -22.10
C TRP A 278 1.93 -3.06 -21.14
N GLY A 279 2.94 -3.94 -21.05
CA GLY A 279 2.95 -5.00 -20.05
C GLY A 279 2.78 -4.50 -18.61
N ALA A 280 3.22 -3.27 -18.33
CA ALA A 280 3.11 -2.62 -17.02
C ALA A 280 1.67 -2.39 -16.55
N MET A 281 0.71 -2.23 -17.48
CA MET A 281 -0.68 -2.03 -17.10
C MET A 281 -1.38 -3.35 -16.73
N GLY A 282 -0.97 -4.51 -17.26
CA GLY A 282 -1.75 -5.72 -17.04
C GLY A 282 -1.25 -7.07 -17.53
N ALA A 283 -0.06 -7.20 -18.12
CA ALA A 283 0.33 -8.46 -18.77
C ALA A 283 0.89 -9.53 -17.81
N MET A 284 1.14 -9.23 -16.53
CA MET A 284 1.78 -10.21 -15.64
C MET A 284 0.95 -11.49 -15.49
N ILE A 285 1.65 -12.61 -15.44
CA ILE A 285 1.14 -13.97 -15.20
C ILE A 285 1.81 -14.48 -13.93
N SER A 286 1.02 -14.90 -12.94
CA SER A 286 1.52 -15.32 -11.62
C SER A 286 0.70 -16.47 -11.05
N SER A 287 1.25 -17.14 -10.03
CA SER A 287 0.60 -18.18 -9.25
C SER A 287 0.28 -17.67 -7.83
N ILE A 288 -0.59 -18.38 -7.11
CA ILE A 288 -0.90 -18.06 -5.71
C ILE A 288 0.32 -18.29 -4.82
N ASP A 289 1.08 -19.36 -5.09
CA ASP A 289 2.28 -19.71 -4.32
C ASP A 289 3.32 -18.57 -4.35
N GLU A 290 3.53 -17.93 -5.51
CA GLU A 290 4.49 -16.82 -5.63
C GLU A 290 3.90 -15.47 -5.26
N PHE A 291 2.64 -15.18 -5.59
CA PHE A 291 2.01 -13.91 -5.21
C PHE A 291 1.87 -13.76 -3.68
N GLY A 292 1.81 -14.88 -2.95
CA GLY A 292 1.89 -14.89 -1.49
C GLY A 292 3.16 -14.21 -0.94
N ASN A 293 4.29 -14.32 -1.63
CA ASN A 293 5.54 -13.65 -1.23
C ASN A 293 5.45 -12.14 -1.41
N TYR A 294 4.84 -11.68 -2.51
CA TYR A 294 4.59 -10.24 -2.74
C TYR A 294 3.67 -9.64 -1.67
N MET A 295 2.59 -10.34 -1.33
CA MET A 295 1.69 -9.92 -0.25
C MET A 295 2.39 -9.91 1.12
N ALA A 296 3.20 -10.92 1.41
CA ALA A 296 3.98 -10.99 2.64
C ALA A 296 4.94 -9.79 2.75
N PHE A 297 5.59 -9.40 1.65
CA PHE A 297 6.43 -8.22 1.61
C PHE A 297 5.64 -6.92 1.87
N HIS A 298 4.46 -6.76 1.26
CA HIS A 298 3.58 -5.61 1.57
C HIS A 298 3.14 -5.55 3.03
N LEU A 299 2.84 -6.70 3.66
CA LEU A 299 2.50 -6.78 5.08
C LEU A 299 3.70 -6.46 5.97
N SER A 300 4.92 -6.87 5.60
CA SER A 300 6.15 -6.64 6.37
C SER A 300 6.47 -5.15 6.62
N ALA A 301 5.87 -4.26 5.81
CA ALA A 301 6.00 -2.82 5.96
C ALA A 301 5.28 -2.28 7.21
N TRP A 302 4.41 -3.09 7.84
CA TRP A 302 3.60 -2.76 8.99
C TRP A 302 3.76 -3.79 10.12
N PRO A 303 3.81 -3.34 11.38
CA PRO A 303 3.98 -1.96 11.81
C PRO A 303 5.42 -1.48 11.55
N PRO A 304 5.69 -0.16 11.54
CA PRO A 304 7.06 0.35 11.54
C PRO A 304 7.88 -0.27 12.68
N ASN A 305 9.13 -0.67 12.39
CA ASN A 305 10.04 -1.25 13.38
C ASN A 305 11.50 -1.16 12.90
N ASN A 306 12.44 -1.51 13.78
CA ASN A 306 13.90 -1.41 13.55
C ASN A 306 14.52 -2.61 12.82
N ALA A 307 13.72 -3.53 12.26
CA ALA A 307 14.26 -4.64 11.46
C ALA A 307 15.01 -4.11 10.22
N LYS A 308 15.94 -4.91 9.70
CA LYS A 308 16.62 -4.61 8.45
C LYS A 308 15.62 -4.64 7.29
N ASP A 309 15.78 -3.74 6.33
CA ASP A 309 15.08 -3.85 5.04
C ASP A 309 15.79 -4.91 4.18
N ASP A 310 15.10 -6.03 3.95
CA ASP A 310 15.59 -7.23 3.26
C ASP A 310 14.88 -7.49 1.92
N GLY A 311 13.82 -6.75 1.60
CA GLY A 311 13.10 -6.83 0.34
C GLY A 311 13.66 -5.92 -0.78
N PRO A 312 12.97 -5.87 -1.95
CA PRO A 312 13.44 -5.16 -3.14
C PRO A 312 13.49 -3.63 -2.99
N ILE A 313 12.70 -3.06 -2.07
CA ILE A 313 12.69 -1.64 -1.70
C ILE A 313 12.56 -1.49 -0.18
N LYS A 314 12.83 -0.29 0.34
CA LYS A 314 12.70 0.03 1.77
C LYS A 314 11.25 -0.16 2.23
N ARG A 315 11.05 -0.63 3.46
CA ARG A 315 9.69 -0.77 4.02
C ARG A 315 8.97 0.57 4.15
N SER A 316 9.69 1.68 4.32
CA SER A 316 9.11 3.03 4.27
C SER A 316 8.51 3.35 2.89
N SER A 317 9.16 2.91 1.80
CA SER A 317 8.69 3.12 0.43
C SER A 317 7.46 2.26 0.15
N VAL A 318 7.39 1.04 0.69
CA VAL A 318 6.17 0.23 0.66
C VAL A 318 5.02 0.90 1.44
N ARG A 319 5.28 1.48 2.63
CA ARG A 319 4.25 2.24 3.35
C ARG A 319 3.75 3.44 2.55
N GLU A 320 4.64 4.12 1.84
CA GLU A 320 4.26 5.23 0.95
C GLU A 320 3.37 4.76 -0.23
N MET A 321 3.57 3.53 -0.74
CA MET A 321 2.65 2.94 -1.72
C MET A 321 1.22 2.79 -1.18
N HIS A 322 1.06 2.71 0.14
CA HIS A 322 -0.24 2.53 0.80
C HIS A 322 -0.90 3.86 1.16
N HIS A 323 -0.24 5.01 0.98
CA HIS A 323 -0.80 6.31 1.33
C HIS A 323 -1.96 6.70 0.39
N PRO A 324 -3.07 7.25 0.93
CA PRO A 324 -4.24 7.64 0.16
C PRO A 324 -4.00 8.93 -0.65
N TRP A 325 -3.20 8.84 -1.71
CA TRP A 325 -2.73 9.99 -2.49
C TRP A 325 -3.84 10.70 -3.28
N ARG A 326 -4.78 9.95 -3.87
CA ARG A 326 -5.93 10.52 -4.58
C ARG A 326 -7.23 9.97 -4.05
N TRP A 327 -7.93 10.78 -3.28
CA TRP A 327 -9.28 10.46 -2.86
C TRP A 327 -10.19 10.25 -4.06
N ASN A 328 -10.95 9.15 -4.06
CA ASN A 328 -11.81 8.78 -5.19
C ASN A 328 -13.21 8.31 -4.76
N GLY A 329 -13.52 8.31 -3.46
CA GLY A 329 -14.86 7.96 -3.02
C GLY A 329 -15.12 8.09 -1.53
N PHE A 330 -16.38 8.36 -1.23
CA PHE A 330 -17.00 8.17 0.07
C PHE A 330 -18.39 7.59 -0.13
N ASN A 331 -18.66 6.48 0.55
CA ASN A 331 -19.97 5.85 0.55
C ASN A 331 -20.45 5.69 2.00
N PRO A 332 -21.39 6.53 2.46
CA PRO A 332 -21.88 6.48 3.85
C PRO A 332 -22.71 5.22 4.14
N ASN A 333 -23.24 4.57 3.09
CA ASN A 333 -24.17 3.44 3.19
C ASN A 333 -23.59 2.16 2.57
N TYR A 334 -22.27 1.99 2.61
CA TYR A 334 -21.63 0.82 2.02
C TYR A 334 -22.07 -0.46 2.74
N LYS A 335 -22.56 -1.41 1.96
CA LYS A 335 -23.00 -2.73 2.42
C LYS A 335 -21.93 -3.76 2.10
N TYR A 336 -21.34 -4.34 3.12
CA TYR A 336 -20.42 -5.46 3.00
C TYR A 336 -21.17 -6.71 2.50
N PRO A 337 -20.45 -7.66 1.87
CA PRO A 337 -21.01 -8.95 1.47
C PRO A 337 -21.74 -9.70 2.60
N SER A 338 -21.34 -9.49 3.86
CA SER A 338 -21.97 -10.05 5.05
C SER A 338 -23.30 -9.39 5.45
N GLY A 339 -23.72 -8.34 4.76
CA GLY A 339 -24.88 -7.50 5.11
C GLY A 339 -24.56 -6.39 6.10
N ARG A 340 -23.36 -6.37 6.70
CA ARG A 340 -22.89 -5.27 7.58
C ARG A 340 -22.89 -3.95 6.81
N THR A 341 -23.54 -2.92 7.36
CA THR A 341 -23.49 -1.57 6.81
C THR A 341 -22.46 -0.77 7.59
N CYS A 342 -21.49 -0.18 6.90
CA CYS A 342 -20.44 0.61 7.51
C CYS A 342 -19.91 1.60 6.48
N ALA A 343 -19.89 2.89 6.81
CA ALA A 343 -19.39 3.92 5.89
C ALA A 343 -17.94 3.61 5.48
N VAL A 344 -17.62 3.85 4.21
CA VAL A 344 -16.25 3.67 3.70
C VAL A 344 -15.79 4.91 2.97
N THR A 345 -14.51 5.21 3.08
CA THR A 345 -13.81 6.13 2.18
C THR A 345 -12.75 5.36 1.40
N SER A 346 -12.52 5.78 0.16
CA SER A 346 -11.53 5.18 -0.73
C SER A 346 -10.63 6.22 -1.37
N ALA A 347 -9.41 5.78 -1.68
CA ALA A 347 -8.44 6.52 -2.43
C ALA A 347 -7.64 5.58 -3.32
N TYR A 348 -7.02 6.14 -4.35
CA TYR A 348 -5.96 5.48 -5.10
C TYR A 348 -4.60 5.94 -4.60
N CYS A 349 -3.71 4.98 -4.43
CA CYS A 349 -2.36 5.15 -3.92
C CYS A 349 -1.37 5.01 -5.09
N TYR A 350 -0.24 4.34 -4.87
CA TYR A 350 0.70 4.02 -5.95
C TYR A 350 0.46 2.63 -6.53
N GLY A 351 -0.43 2.57 -7.53
CA GLY A 351 -0.77 1.30 -8.17
C GLY A 351 -1.62 0.39 -7.28
N LEU A 352 -2.24 0.95 -6.25
CA LEU A 352 -3.01 0.26 -5.20
C LEU A 352 -4.24 1.08 -4.87
N GLY A 353 -5.34 0.42 -4.52
CA GLY A 353 -6.49 1.01 -3.85
C GLY A 353 -6.34 0.95 -2.34
N TRP A 354 -6.81 2.00 -1.68
CA TRP A 354 -6.94 2.10 -0.23
C TRP A 354 -8.40 2.31 0.14
N LEU A 355 -8.84 1.62 1.18
CA LEU A 355 -10.16 1.78 1.77
C LEU A 355 -10.02 1.84 3.29
N LYS A 356 -10.75 2.76 3.92
CA LYS A 356 -10.94 2.78 5.37
C LYS A 356 -12.41 2.80 5.70
N ASP A 357 -12.80 1.89 6.59
CA ASP A 357 -14.18 1.76 7.04
C ASP A 357 -14.47 2.54 8.33
N CYS A 358 -15.74 2.62 8.69
CA CYS A 358 -16.26 3.32 9.87
C CYS A 358 -15.78 2.72 11.21
N GLU A 359 -15.25 1.49 11.21
CA GLU A 359 -14.62 0.87 12.37
C GLU A 359 -13.10 1.13 12.40
N GLY A 360 -12.59 1.91 11.45
CA GLY A 360 -11.19 2.27 11.35
C GLY A 360 -10.32 1.20 10.67
N ARG A 361 -10.90 0.14 10.10
CA ARG A 361 -10.17 -0.93 9.43
C ARG A 361 -9.61 -0.43 8.09
N THR A 362 -8.31 -0.57 7.91
CA THR A 362 -7.62 -0.18 6.68
C THR A 362 -7.42 -1.39 5.77
N TYR A 363 -7.70 -1.21 4.49
CA TYR A 363 -7.51 -2.21 3.44
C TYR A 363 -6.65 -1.66 2.32
N ILE A 364 -5.65 -2.43 1.89
CA ILE A 364 -4.85 -2.16 0.69
C ILE A 364 -5.11 -3.27 -0.31
N ALA A 365 -5.38 -2.92 -1.56
CA ALA A 365 -5.82 -3.88 -2.55
C ALA A 365 -5.49 -3.47 -3.98
N HIS A 366 -5.55 -4.41 -4.92
CA HIS A 366 -5.80 -4.09 -6.32
C HIS A 366 -6.62 -5.23 -6.96
N SER A 367 -7.55 -4.89 -7.83
CA SER A 367 -8.25 -5.86 -8.69
C SER A 367 -7.62 -5.90 -10.07
N GLY A 368 -7.76 -7.02 -10.76
CA GLY A 368 -7.41 -7.15 -12.16
C GLY A 368 -8.58 -7.71 -12.94
N GLY A 369 -8.77 -7.19 -14.16
CA GLY A 369 -9.71 -7.71 -15.12
C GLY A 369 -9.11 -7.60 -16.50
N LEU A 370 -9.25 -8.66 -17.30
CA LEU A 370 -8.93 -8.71 -18.71
C LEU A 370 -9.95 -9.65 -19.38
N PRO A 371 -10.09 -9.62 -20.72
CA PRO A 371 -10.68 -10.73 -21.46
C PRO A 371 -10.06 -12.06 -21.01
N GLY A 372 -10.91 -12.99 -20.60
CA GLY A 372 -10.51 -14.31 -20.08
C GLY A 372 -10.20 -14.39 -18.59
N PHE A 373 -9.99 -13.28 -17.87
CA PHE A 373 -9.47 -13.33 -16.49
C PHE A 373 -10.06 -12.30 -15.54
N GLY A 374 -10.09 -12.65 -14.25
CA GLY A 374 -10.28 -11.71 -13.16
C GLY A 374 -9.49 -12.13 -11.93
N SER A 375 -8.97 -11.14 -11.21
CA SER A 375 -8.04 -11.36 -10.11
C SER A 375 -8.24 -10.30 -9.04
N GLN A 376 -7.90 -10.62 -7.79
CA GLN A 376 -7.89 -9.62 -6.74
C GLN A 376 -6.98 -10.05 -5.60
N TRP A 377 -6.30 -9.08 -4.99
CA TRP A 377 -5.65 -9.27 -3.70
C TRP A 377 -5.98 -8.12 -2.75
N ARG A 378 -6.09 -8.44 -1.46
CA ARG A 378 -6.42 -7.48 -0.40
C ARG A 378 -5.67 -7.86 0.88
N ILE A 379 -4.99 -6.89 1.49
CA ILE A 379 -4.41 -7.01 2.82
C ILE A 379 -5.09 -6.06 3.80
N MET A 380 -5.04 -6.42 5.08
CA MET A 380 -5.41 -5.61 6.22
C MET A 380 -4.17 -5.44 7.10
N PRO A 381 -3.36 -4.39 6.88
CA PRO A 381 -2.06 -4.25 7.54
C PRO A 381 -2.14 -4.31 9.06
N ASP A 382 -3.13 -3.63 9.65
CA ASP A 382 -3.34 -3.58 11.11
C ASP A 382 -3.68 -4.96 11.71
N TYR A 383 -4.14 -5.89 10.87
CA TYR A 383 -4.49 -7.25 11.26
C TYR A 383 -3.47 -8.29 10.80
N GLY A 384 -2.43 -7.93 10.03
CA GLY A 384 -1.42 -8.88 9.54
C GLY A 384 -1.95 -9.97 8.60
N ILE A 385 -3.12 -9.77 7.99
CA ILE A 385 -3.77 -10.77 7.13
C ILE A 385 -3.97 -10.24 5.70
N GLY A 386 -4.08 -11.14 4.74
CA GLY A 386 -4.56 -10.82 3.40
C GLY A 386 -5.00 -12.03 2.61
N ILE A 387 -5.84 -11.82 1.62
CA ILE A 387 -6.35 -12.84 0.70
C ILE A 387 -6.03 -12.45 -0.74
N VAL A 388 -5.65 -13.42 -1.56
CA VAL A 388 -5.51 -13.29 -3.01
C VAL A 388 -6.32 -14.38 -3.70
N SER A 389 -6.91 -14.05 -4.84
CA SER A 389 -7.64 -15.01 -5.66
C SER A 389 -7.59 -14.66 -7.15
N PHE A 390 -7.48 -15.68 -7.98
CA PHE A 390 -7.43 -15.63 -9.44
C PHE A 390 -8.53 -16.50 -10.02
N ALA A 391 -9.16 -16.04 -11.09
CA ALA A 391 -10.16 -16.78 -11.84
C ALA A 391 -9.93 -16.59 -13.34
N ASN A 392 -10.16 -17.65 -14.11
CA ASN A 392 -10.02 -17.66 -15.57
C ASN A 392 -11.36 -17.47 -16.29
N ARG A 393 -12.14 -16.49 -15.82
CA ARG A 393 -13.26 -15.93 -16.56
C ARG A 393 -13.10 -14.42 -16.69
N THR A 394 -13.40 -13.91 -17.88
CA THR A 394 -13.46 -12.49 -18.24
C THR A 394 -14.06 -11.65 -17.12
N TYR A 395 -13.27 -10.70 -16.62
CA TYR A 395 -13.67 -9.69 -15.62
C TYR A 395 -14.31 -10.29 -14.36
N SER A 396 -13.82 -11.44 -13.88
CA SER A 396 -14.33 -12.08 -12.66
C SER A 396 -14.20 -11.14 -11.45
N PRO A 397 -15.30 -10.82 -10.72
CA PRO A 397 -15.30 -9.79 -9.68
C PRO A 397 -14.76 -10.27 -8.32
N MET A 398 -13.55 -10.83 -8.32
CA MET A 398 -12.92 -11.49 -7.16
C MET A 398 -12.78 -10.61 -5.90
N GLY A 399 -12.91 -9.28 -6.03
CA GLY A 399 -12.88 -8.36 -4.89
C GLY A 399 -14.03 -8.55 -3.90
N PHE A 400 -15.21 -8.98 -4.37
CA PHE A 400 -16.36 -9.20 -3.50
C PHE A 400 -16.12 -10.37 -2.53
N VAL A 401 -15.72 -11.53 -3.07
CA VAL A 401 -15.48 -12.75 -2.29
C VAL A 401 -14.31 -12.58 -1.31
N ASN A 402 -13.25 -11.90 -1.73
CA ASN A 402 -12.11 -11.60 -0.88
C ASN A 402 -12.49 -10.68 0.30
N LEU A 403 -13.35 -9.68 0.08
CA LEU A 403 -13.85 -8.83 1.17
C LEU A 403 -14.74 -9.62 2.13
N GLN A 404 -15.59 -10.50 1.61
CA GLN A 404 -16.43 -11.39 2.42
C GLN A 404 -15.60 -12.28 3.34
N ILE A 405 -14.51 -12.86 2.81
CA ILE A 405 -13.61 -13.73 3.56
C ILE A 405 -12.93 -12.97 4.69
N LEU A 406 -12.36 -11.80 4.42
CA LEU A 406 -11.68 -11.01 5.46
C LEU A 406 -12.63 -10.55 6.57
N ASP A 407 -13.85 -10.14 6.23
CA ASP A 407 -14.86 -9.77 7.24
C ASP A 407 -15.30 -10.99 8.08
N THR A 408 -15.44 -12.15 7.43
CA THR A 408 -15.77 -13.43 8.09
C THR A 408 -14.65 -13.88 9.02
N LEU A 409 -13.39 -13.76 8.58
CA LEU A 409 -12.21 -14.10 9.38
C LEU A 409 -12.15 -13.29 10.66
N ILE A 410 -12.26 -11.96 10.56
CA ILE A 410 -12.24 -11.07 11.73
C ILE A 410 -13.36 -11.45 12.71
N LYS A 411 -14.57 -11.65 12.19
CA LYS A 411 -15.73 -11.95 13.03
C LYS A 411 -15.63 -13.32 13.72
N ILE A 412 -15.30 -14.37 12.98
CA ILE A 412 -15.31 -15.75 13.52
C ILE A 412 -14.09 -16.03 14.39
N ALA A 413 -12.90 -15.59 13.96
CA ALA A 413 -11.69 -15.77 14.75
C ALA A 413 -11.52 -14.70 15.85
N GLY A 414 -12.40 -13.71 15.92
CA GLY A 414 -12.39 -12.65 16.93
C GLY A 414 -11.18 -11.72 16.86
N LEU A 415 -10.55 -11.63 15.69
CA LEU A 415 -9.24 -11.00 15.53
C LEU A 415 -9.24 -9.54 15.96
N GLN A 416 -8.18 -9.16 16.68
CA GLN A 416 -7.93 -7.77 17.07
C GLN A 416 -6.79 -7.16 16.25
N PRO A 417 -6.85 -5.85 15.95
CA PRO A 417 -5.73 -5.16 15.32
C PRO A 417 -4.54 -5.09 16.28
N MET A 418 -3.34 -4.93 15.72
CA MET A 418 -2.11 -4.70 16.50
C MET A 418 -2.27 -3.53 17.45
N GLN A 419 -1.80 -3.69 18.68
CA GLN A 419 -1.84 -2.66 19.71
C GLN A 419 -0.44 -2.06 19.87
N LEU A 420 -0.38 -0.73 19.89
CA LEU A 420 0.85 -0.02 20.19
C LEU A 420 1.11 -0.12 21.71
N PRO A 421 2.31 -0.57 22.15
CA PRO A 421 2.67 -0.51 23.56
C PRO A 421 3.05 0.91 23.98
N ALA A 422 2.77 1.28 25.23
CA ALA A 422 3.19 2.56 25.77
C ALA A 422 4.72 2.71 25.71
N SER A 423 5.19 3.89 25.31
CA SER A 423 6.61 4.21 25.37
C SER A 423 7.05 4.33 26.84
N LYS A 424 8.35 4.12 27.10
CA LYS A 424 8.89 4.28 28.46
C LYS A 424 8.64 5.68 29.02
N ILE A 425 8.76 6.71 28.17
CA ILE A 425 8.56 8.10 28.59
C ILE A 425 7.08 8.41 28.89
N LEU A 426 6.13 7.81 28.16
CA LEU A 426 4.71 7.93 28.49
C LEU A 426 4.39 7.36 29.86
N GLU A 427 4.86 6.14 30.15
CA GLU A 427 4.68 5.53 31.47
C GLU A 427 5.37 6.33 32.59
N GLN A 428 6.55 6.87 32.31
CA GLN A 428 7.25 7.75 33.25
C GLN A 428 6.44 9.02 33.54
N ARG A 429 5.93 9.70 32.51
CA ARG A 429 5.15 10.93 32.67
C ARG A 429 3.78 10.70 33.30
N LYS A 430 3.14 9.56 33.04
CA LYS A 430 1.98 9.11 33.82
C LYS A 430 2.32 9.03 35.31
N ASN A 431 3.40 8.34 35.66
CA ASN A 431 3.80 8.17 37.06
C ASN A 431 4.19 9.50 37.73
N ASP A 432 4.83 10.41 36.99
CA ASP A 432 5.16 11.74 37.49
C ASP A 432 3.89 12.59 37.72
N LEU A 433 2.94 12.54 36.79
CA LEU A 433 1.65 13.22 36.91
C LEU A 433 0.83 12.70 38.11
N MET A 434 0.89 11.39 38.37
CA MET A 434 0.24 10.78 39.55
C MET A 434 0.80 11.26 40.89
N LYS A 435 2.03 11.81 40.94
CA LYS A 435 2.61 12.36 42.17
C LYS A 435 2.07 13.75 42.50
N VAL A 436 1.62 14.50 41.49
CA VAL A 436 1.06 15.83 41.69
C VAL A 436 -0.46 15.79 41.83
N LEU A 437 -1.15 14.82 41.24
CA LEU A 437 -2.61 14.70 41.34
C LEU A 437 -3.10 14.17 42.70
N PRO A 438 -4.29 14.57 43.16
CA PRO A 438 -5.18 15.60 42.59
C PRO A 438 -4.81 17.03 43.02
N GLU A 439 -3.79 17.19 43.87
CA GLU A 439 -3.55 18.42 44.61
C GLU A 439 -2.73 19.48 43.87
N TRP A 440 -2.05 19.09 42.78
CA TRP A 440 -1.11 19.89 41.99
C TRP A 440 -0.01 20.56 42.81
N ASN A 441 0.37 19.97 43.94
CA ASN A 441 1.39 20.54 44.82
C ASN A 441 2.77 20.49 44.15
N ASN A 442 3.48 21.62 44.16
CA ASN A 442 4.81 21.79 43.54
C ASN A 442 4.85 21.45 42.03
N ALA A 443 3.71 21.51 41.34
CA ALA A 443 3.63 21.10 39.94
C ALA A 443 4.49 22.00 39.03
N GLU A 444 4.47 23.33 39.22
CA GLU A 444 5.29 24.28 38.45
C GLU A 444 6.80 24.05 38.63
N GLN A 445 7.23 23.62 39.82
CA GLN A 445 8.64 23.39 40.13
C GLN A 445 9.10 21.94 39.83
N SER A 446 8.19 21.07 39.38
CA SER A 446 8.49 19.64 39.18
C SER A 446 9.37 19.36 37.96
N GLY A 447 9.46 20.28 37.00
CA GLY A 447 10.23 20.12 35.76
C GLY A 447 9.66 19.10 34.78
N ILE A 448 8.41 18.68 34.93
CA ILE A 448 7.76 17.70 34.03
C ILE A 448 6.80 18.35 33.02
N PHE A 449 6.57 19.66 33.11
CA PHE A 449 5.63 20.41 32.26
C PHE A 449 6.39 21.33 31.32
N ALA A 450 5.92 21.41 30.07
CA ALA A 450 6.47 22.31 29.06
C ALA A 450 6.13 23.77 29.38
N GLU A 451 6.87 24.71 28.78
CA GLU A 451 6.72 26.14 29.05
C GLU A 451 5.30 26.69 28.82
N ASN A 452 4.55 26.10 27.87
CA ASN A 452 3.20 26.53 27.53
C ASN A 452 2.14 26.06 28.55
N PHE A 453 2.45 25.03 29.36
CA PHE A 453 1.42 24.29 30.08
C PHE A 453 0.63 25.15 31.07
N PHE A 454 1.29 25.78 32.04
CA PHE A 454 0.57 26.57 33.06
C PHE A 454 -0.06 27.87 32.54
N PRO A 455 0.51 28.55 31.52
CA PRO A 455 -0.21 29.60 30.78
C PRO A 455 -1.55 29.12 30.19
N ASP A 456 -1.59 27.91 29.62
CA ASP A 456 -2.81 27.35 29.01
C ASP A 456 -3.76 26.73 30.05
N TYR A 457 -3.19 26.22 31.15
CA TYR A 457 -3.89 25.48 32.20
C TYR A 457 -3.62 26.08 33.59
N PRO A 458 -4.37 27.12 34.01
CA PRO A 458 -4.18 27.75 35.31
C PRO A 458 -4.28 26.74 36.47
N ILE A 459 -3.30 26.75 37.37
CA ILE A 459 -3.12 25.70 38.39
C ILE A 459 -4.33 25.56 39.33
N ASP A 460 -4.98 26.67 39.70
CA ASP A 460 -6.17 26.66 40.57
C ASP A 460 -7.34 25.94 39.90
N THR A 461 -7.49 26.13 38.59
CA THR A 461 -8.50 25.46 37.78
C THR A 461 -8.23 23.96 37.71
N LEU A 462 -6.99 23.56 37.44
CA LEU A 462 -6.57 22.14 37.42
C LEU A 462 -6.82 21.45 38.77
N LYS A 463 -6.45 22.11 39.87
CA LYS A 463 -6.63 21.61 41.23
C LYS A 463 -8.10 21.42 41.59
N LYS A 464 -8.95 22.38 41.24
CA LYS A 464 -10.40 22.29 41.44
C LYS A 464 -10.98 21.09 40.70
N TYR A 465 -10.74 20.98 39.39
CA TYR A 465 -11.29 19.89 38.57
C TYR A 465 -10.80 18.51 39.03
N ALA A 466 -9.51 18.37 39.32
CA ALA A 466 -8.96 17.10 39.77
C ALA A 466 -9.58 16.68 41.12
N ARG A 467 -9.70 17.58 42.09
CA ARG A 467 -10.33 17.28 43.38
C ARG A 467 -11.79 16.87 43.24
N ASP A 468 -12.56 17.60 42.43
CA ASP A 468 -13.99 17.30 42.21
C ASP A 468 -14.16 15.89 41.62
N LEU A 469 -13.31 15.51 40.65
CA LEU A 469 -13.34 14.19 40.02
C LEU A 469 -12.87 13.08 40.97
N TYR A 470 -11.82 13.30 41.76
CA TYR A 470 -11.36 12.33 42.76
C TYR A 470 -12.39 12.13 43.88
N ALA A 471 -13.07 13.19 44.32
CA ALA A 471 -14.14 13.09 45.30
C ALA A 471 -15.32 12.25 44.78
N LYS A 472 -15.69 12.42 43.51
CA LYS A 472 -16.69 11.58 42.84
C LYS A 472 -16.24 10.13 42.72
N ALA A 473 -14.98 9.90 42.31
CA ALA A 473 -14.40 8.57 42.15
C ALA A 473 -14.39 7.77 43.48
N GLY A 474 -14.24 8.45 44.61
CA GLY A 474 -14.13 7.83 45.92
C GLY A 474 -12.74 7.23 46.12
N LYS A 475 -12.65 6.10 46.83
CA LYS A 475 -11.35 5.43 47.03
C LYS A 475 -10.79 4.95 45.69
N ILE A 476 -9.54 5.29 45.40
CA ILE A 476 -8.85 4.77 44.20
C ILE A 476 -8.52 3.29 44.40
N ILE A 477 -8.98 2.46 43.47
CA ILE A 477 -8.78 1.02 43.42
C ILE A 477 -7.47 0.70 42.71
N SER A 478 -7.27 1.24 41.50
CA SER A 478 -6.07 0.98 40.70
C SER A 478 -5.81 2.10 39.69
N VAL A 479 -4.60 2.15 39.13
CA VAL A 479 -4.22 3.02 38.02
C VAL A 479 -3.73 2.13 36.89
N LYS A 480 -4.37 2.19 35.73
CA LYS A 480 -4.00 1.37 34.57
C LYS A 480 -2.74 1.89 33.89
N GLU A 481 -2.17 1.04 33.04
CA GLU A 481 -1.14 1.45 32.09
C GLU A 481 -1.68 2.47 31.08
N VAL A 482 -0.78 3.22 30.46
CA VAL A 482 -1.13 4.15 29.38
C VAL A 482 -1.59 3.33 28.18
N LYS A 483 -2.77 3.67 27.65
CA LYS A 483 -3.20 3.33 26.31
C LYS A 483 -2.64 4.40 25.36
N PRO A 484 -1.56 4.10 24.60
CA PRO A 484 -0.93 5.09 23.76
C PRO A 484 -1.76 5.35 22.50
N GLU A 485 -1.74 6.59 22.04
CA GLU A 485 -2.15 6.94 20.68
C GLU A 485 -0.92 6.97 19.75
N ASN A 486 0.22 7.42 20.27
CA ASN A 486 1.53 7.32 19.64
C ASN A 486 2.63 7.25 20.72
N GLN A 487 3.90 7.48 20.38
CA GLN A 487 5.00 7.39 21.35
C GLN A 487 5.02 8.51 22.41
N LEU A 488 4.31 9.61 22.20
CA LEU A 488 4.36 10.82 23.03
C LEU A 488 2.98 11.31 23.46
N ARG A 489 1.89 10.60 23.17
CA ARG A 489 0.57 10.91 23.72
C ARG A 489 -0.29 9.67 23.91
N GLY A 490 -1.21 9.75 24.85
CA GLY A 490 -2.14 8.67 25.17
C GLY A 490 -3.02 9.01 26.35
N SER A 491 -3.84 8.05 26.77
CA SER A 491 -4.65 8.16 27.97
C SER A 491 -4.41 7.02 28.94
N PHE A 492 -4.73 7.21 30.22
CA PHE A 492 -4.78 6.14 31.21
C PHE A 492 -5.99 6.32 32.11
N ILE A 493 -6.42 5.21 32.72
CA ILE A 493 -7.61 5.17 33.57
C ILE A 493 -7.18 5.03 35.03
N ILE A 494 -7.73 5.89 35.88
CA ILE A 494 -7.73 5.72 37.33
C ILE A 494 -9.08 5.11 37.71
N GLU A 495 -9.05 3.90 38.26
CA GLU A 495 -10.25 3.22 38.72
C GLU A 495 -10.61 3.67 40.13
N GLY A 496 -11.79 4.25 40.28
CA GLY A 496 -12.36 4.60 41.58
C GLY A 496 -13.38 3.58 42.07
N GLU A 497 -13.74 3.69 43.34
CA GLU A 497 -14.81 2.90 43.96
C GLU A 497 -16.18 3.17 43.32
N LYS A 498 -16.46 4.41 42.96
CA LYS A 498 -17.78 4.85 42.46
C LYS A 498 -17.79 5.12 40.96
N THR A 499 -16.77 5.80 40.45
CA THR A 499 -16.61 6.15 39.03
C THR A 499 -15.13 6.07 38.63
N ASN A 500 -14.86 6.03 37.34
CA ASN A 500 -13.50 6.02 36.81
C ASN A 500 -13.11 7.43 36.32
N ILE A 501 -11.82 7.70 36.27
CA ILE A 501 -11.28 8.94 35.72
C ILE A 501 -10.38 8.58 34.54
N GLU A 502 -10.62 9.17 33.37
CA GLU A 502 -9.68 9.11 32.25
C GLU A 502 -8.83 10.38 32.23
N ILE A 503 -7.52 10.19 32.16
CA ILE A 503 -6.56 11.26 31.94
C ILE A 503 -5.91 11.05 30.58
N TYR A 504 -5.96 12.06 29.72
CA TYR A 504 -5.21 12.15 28.49
C TYR A 504 -4.09 13.18 28.64
N PHE A 505 -2.93 12.92 28.05
CA PHE A 505 -1.84 13.89 28.00
C PHE A 505 -0.99 13.74 26.74
N THR A 506 -0.43 14.87 26.29
CA THR A 506 0.51 14.96 25.17
C THR A 506 1.84 15.48 25.67
N LEU A 507 2.95 14.89 25.20
CA LEU A 507 4.31 15.30 25.50
C LEU A 507 4.90 16.18 24.39
N SER A 508 5.75 17.12 24.77
CA SER A 508 6.45 18.07 23.90
C SER A 508 7.52 17.38 23.04
N PRO A 509 8.00 18.02 21.95
CA PRO A 509 9.10 17.49 21.15
C PRO A 509 10.48 17.63 21.81
N GLU A 510 10.55 18.16 23.04
CA GLU A 510 11.80 18.33 23.79
C GLU A 510 12.44 16.97 24.16
N ASN A 511 13.72 17.00 24.54
CA ASN A 511 14.42 15.82 25.01
C ASN A 511 15.11 16.09 26.37
N PRO A 512 14.57 15.59 27.49
CA PRO A 512 13.43 14.68 27.59
C PRO A 512 12.07 15.37 27.30
N PRO A 513 11.07 14.65 26.74
CA PRO A 513 9.73 15.19 26.50
C PRO A 513 9.01 15.63 27.80
N LEU A 514 8.32 16.76 27.76
CA LEU A 514 7.57 17.35 28.89
C LEU A 514 6.06 17.38 28.61
N ILE A 515 5.21 17.39 29.63
CA ILE A 515 3.75 17.46 29.45
C ILE A 515 3.36 18.85 28.91
N GLN A 516 2.80 18.90 27.70
CA GLN A 516 2.36 20.14 27.05
C GLN A 516 0.82 20.27 26.99
N GLU A 517 0.10 19.16 27.13
CA GLU A 517 -1.36 19.11 27.06
C GLU A 517 -1.88 18.11 28.09
N TYR A 518 -2.99 18.44 28.74
CA TYR A 518 -3.63 17.59 29.74
C TYR A 518 -5.16 17.74 29.71
N HIS A 519 -5.86 16.61 29.74
CA HIS A 519 -7.31 16.56 29.90
C HIS A 519 -7.67 15.50 30.93
N ILE A 520 -8.62 15.82 31.82
CA ILE A 520 -9.15 14.91 32.83
C ILE A 520 -10.67 14.91 32.78
N LYS A 521 -11.28 13.73 32.78
CA LYS A 521 -12.74 13.60 32.78
C LYS A 521 -13.22 12.37 33.54
N GLU A 522 -14.45 12.46 34.02
CA GLU A 522 -15.20 11.32 34.55
C GLU A 522 -15.58 10.37 33.42
N ILE A 523 -15.42 9.06 33.65
CA ILE A 523 -15.94 8.01 32.77
C ILE A 523 -16.69 6.94 33.59
N PRO A 524 -17.78 6.35 33.06
CA PRO A 524 -18.50 5.30 33.76
C PRO A 524 -17.61 4.10 34.10
N LYS A 525 -17.99 3.34 35.13
CA LYS A 525 -17.42 2.01 35.34
C LYS A 525 -17.73 1.13 34.13
N GLN A 526 -16.70 0.45 33.62
CA GLN A 526 -16.81 -0.52 32.53
C GLN A 526 -17.31 -1.87 33.06
#